data_AF-A0A3D0LXN5-F1
#
_entry.id   AF-A0A3D0LXN5-F1
#
_cell.length_a   1.000
_cell.length_b   1.000
_cell.length_c   1.000
_cell.angle_alpha   90.00
_cell.angle_beta   90.00
_cell.angle_gamma   90.00
#
_symmetry.space_group_name_H-M   'P 1'
#
loop_
_entity.id
_entity.type
_entity.pdbx_description
1 polymer ?
#
loop_
_entity_poly.entity_id
_entity_poly.type
_entity_poly.pdbx_seq_one_letter_code
_entity_poly.pdbx_strand_id
1 'polypeptide(L)'
;MRLLLLDGNSIVNRAFYGIKLLTTKNGQYTNGLYGFLLILHKLREELQPDGIAAAFDLRAPTFRHQEYAEYKAGRGRPVLRRRRDRSERGRRRLDHRNL
;
A
#
# COMPACT_ATOMS: atom_id res chain seq x y z
N MET A 1 1.47 34.16 9.65
CA MET A 1 0.49 33.07 9.45
C MET A 1 1.23 31.79 9.11
N ARG A 2 1.17 30.77 9.97
CA ARG A 2 1.75 29.44 9.80
C ARG A 2 0.63 28.42 9.60
N LEU A 3 0.68 27.69 8.50
CA LEU A 3 -0.28 26.63 8.20
C LEU A 3 0.39 25.26 8.32
N LEU A 4 -0.30 24.33 8.97
CA LEU A 4 0.07 22.92 9.02
C LEU A 4 -0.77 22.13 8.02
N LEU A 5 -0.12 21.56 7.01
CA LEU A 5 -0.76 20.71 5.99
C LEU A 5 -0.38 19.25 6.21
N LEU A 6 -1.38 18.38 6.28
CA LEU A 6 -1.21 16.95 6.57
C LEU A 6 -1.71 16.08 5.41
N ASP A 7 -0.94 15.06 5.05
CA ASP A 7 -1.42 13.93 4.27
C ASP A 7 -2.04 12.90 5.23
N GLY A 8 -3.37 12.90 5.30
CA GLY A 8 -4.13 12.08 6.24
C GLY A 8 -4.00 10.59 5.96
N ASN A 9 -4.01 10.17 4.69
CA ASN A 9 -3.91 8.76 4.30
C ASN A 9 -2.54 8.18 4.68
N SER A 10 -1.46 8.91 4.38
CA SER A 10 -0.11 8.46 4.71
C SER A 10 0.12 8.35 6.22
N ILE A 11 -0.37 9.33 6.99
CA ILE A 11 -0.25 9.32 8.46
C ILE A 11 -1.08 8.20 9.07
N VAL A 12 -2.33 8.02 8.65
CA VAL A 12 -3.20 6.93 9.16
C VAL A 12 -2.61 5.57 8.82
N ASN A 13 -2.07 5.39 7.62
CA ASN A 13 -1.42 4.13 7.21
C ASN A 13 -0.21 3.83 8.10
N ARG A 14 0.66 4.82 8.33
CA ARG A 14 1.81 4.67 9.23
C ARG A 14 1.38 4.37 10.67
N ALA A 15 0.37 5.08 11.17
CA ALA A 15 -0.17 4.86 12.51
C ALA A 15 -0.76 3.45 12.67
N PHE A 16 -1.46 2.96 11.65
CA PHE A 16 -2.08 1.64 11.67
C PHE A 16 -1.03 0.52 11.81
N TYR A 17 0.11 0.61 11.10
CA TYR A 17 1.16 -0.42 11.20
C TYR A 17 2.20 -0.14 12.30
N GLY A 18 2.32 1.09 12.78
CA GLY A 18 3.35 1.50 13.75
C GLY A 18 2.91 1.50 15.21
N ILE A 19 1.61 1.46 15.49
CA ILE A 19 1.06 1.48 16.85
C ILE A 19 0.53 0.09 17.20
N LYS A 20 0.65 -0.30 18.48
CA LYS A 20 0.03 -1.51 19.02
C LYS A 20 -1.44 -1.58 18.60
N LEU A 21 -1.91 -2.79 18.30
CA LEU A 21 -3.30 -3.02 17.91
C LEU A 21 -4.25 -2.53 19.01
N LEU A 22 -5.14 -1.62 18.64
CA LEU A 22 -6.19 -1.09 19.50
C LEU A 22 -7.53 -1.47 18.87
N THR A 23 -8.45 -1.93 19.70
CA THR A 23 -9.80 -2.35 19.27
C THR A 23 -10.87 -1.76 20.18
N THR A 24 -12.04 -1.49 19.61
CA THR A 24 -13.25 -1.23 20.39
C THR A 24 -13.76 -2.53 21.02
N LYS A 25 -14.74 -2.41 21.95
CA LYS A 25 -15.44 -3.57 22.53
C LYS A 25 -16.07 -4.49 21.47
N ASN A 26 -16.39 -3.93 20.30
CA ASN A 26 -16.99 -4.65 19.18
C ASN A 26 -15.93 -5.19 18.18
N GLY A 27 -14.64 -5.14 18.54
CA GLY A 27 -13.53 -5.66 17.74
C GLY A 27 -13.06 -4.77 16.59
N GLN A 28 -13.54 -3.53 16.48
CA GLN A 28 -13.15 -2.63 15.38
C GLN A 28 -11.79 -2.00 15.68
N TYR A 29 -10.86 -2.05 14.70
CA TYR A 29 -9.52 -1.48 14.85
C TYR A 29 -9.54 0.06 14.89
N THR A 30 -8.84 0.63 15.87
CA THR A 30 -8.79 2.09 16.10
C THR A 30 -7.37 2.66 16.17
N ASN A 31 -6.35 1.82 16.09
CA ASN A 31 -4.93 2.20 16.13
C ASN A 31 -4.55 3.25 15.08
N GLY A 32 -5.06 3.15 13.85
CA GLY A 32 -4.80 4.14 12.79
C GLY A 32 -5.35 5.53 13.14
N LEU A 33 -6.60 5.60 13.62
CA LEU A 33 -7.24 6.85 14.04
C LEU A 33 -6.55 7.44 15.28
N TYR A 34 -6.24 6.58 16.26
CA TYR A 34 -5.57 6.98 17.49
C TYR A 34 -4.21 7.61 17.20
N GLY A 35 -3.40 6.98 16.34
CA GLY A 35 -2.09 7.51 15.98
C GLY A 35 -2.14 8.81 15.19
N PHE A 36 -3.10 8.94 14.27
CA PHE A 36 -3.32 10.20 13.56
C PHE A 36 -3.60 11.35 14.54
N LEU A 37 -4.51 11.14 15.49
CA LEU A 37 -4.86 12.15 16.48
C LEU A 37 -3.68 12.50 17.41
N LEU A 38 -2.88 11.50 17.81
CA LEU A 38 -1.68 11.71 18.61
C LEU A 38 -0.66 12.60 17.90
N ILE A 39 -0.39 12.32 16.61
CA ILE A 39 0.53 13.11 15.78
C ILE A 39 -0.01 14.52 15.58
N LEU A 40 -1.31 14.67 15.26
CA LEU A 40 -1.95 15.96 15.09
C LEU A 40 -1.86 16.82 16.37
N HIS A 41 -2.15 16.23 17.53
CA HIS A 41 -2.10 16.95 18.81
C HIS A 41 -0.69 17.43 19.13
N LYS A 42 0.30 16.54 18.98
CA LYS A 42 1.71 16.87 19.19
C LYS A 42 2.17 18.02 18.28
N LEU A 43 1.88 17.94 16.98
CA LEU A 43 2.27 18.98 16.02
C LEU A 43 1.56 20.32 16.30
N ARG A 44 0.30 20.29 16.72
CA ARG A 44 -0.42 21.51 17.11
C ARG A 44 0.25 22.20 18.31
N GLU A 45 0.65 21.43 19.32
CA GLU A 45 1.28 21.97 20.53
C GLU A 45 2.70 22.48 20.26
N GLU A 46 3.49 21.75 19.47
CA GLU A 46 4.88 22.11 19.17
C GLU A 46 4.97 23.30 18.19
N LEU A 47 4.13 23.33 17.16
CA LEU A 47 4.25 24.30 16.08
C LEU A 47 3.36 25.53 16.27
N GLN A 48 2.31 25.43 17.09
CA GLN A 48 1.30 26.47 17.30
C GLN A 48 0.91 27.15 15.97
N PRO A 49 0.36 26.39 14.99
CA PRO A 49 -0.01 26.93 13.70
C PRO A 49 -1.30 27.75 13.84
N ASP A 50 -1.45 28.75 12.98
CA ASP A 50 -2.66 29.58 12.90
C ASP A 50 -3.80 28.83 12.19
N GLY A 51 -3.48 27.80 11.41
CA GLY A 51 -4.45 26.95 10.73
C GLY A 51 -3.92 25.56 10.42
N ILE A 52 -4.81 24.57 10.39
CA ILE A 52 -4.50 23.17 10.10
C ILE A 52 -5.45 22.69 8.99
N ALA A 53 -4.90 22.02 7.98
CA ALA A 53 -5.68 21.31 6.98
C ALA A 53 -5.10 19.90 6.76
N ALA A 54 -5.99 18.92 6.56
CA ALA A 54 -5.62 17.55 6.26
C ALA A 54 -6.33 17.08 4.99
N ALA A 55 -5.57 16.51 4.07
CA ALA A 55 -6.11 15.90 2.86
C ALA A 55 -6.39 14.42 3.11
N PHE A 56 -7.58 13.97 2.74
CA PHE A 56 -7.96 12.56 2.75
C PHE A 56 -8.44 12.17 1.36
N ASP A 57 -7.91 11.07 0.83
CA ASP A 57 -8.36 10.52 -0.44
C ASP A 57 -9.77 9.95 -0.27
N LEU A 58 -10.67 10.37 -1.16
CA LEU A 58 -11.99 9.77 -1.28
C LEU A 58 -11.85 8.37 -1.90
N ARG A 59 -12.64 7.41 -1.42
CA ARG A 59 -12.75 6.08 -2.03
C ARG A 59 -13.39 6.10 -3.43
N ALA A 60 -13.93 7.23 -3.86
CA ALA A 60 -14.58 7.37 -5.16
C ALA A 60 -13.54 7.35 -6.30
N PRO A 61 -13.78 6.62 -7.41
CA PRO A 61 -12.89 6.66 -8.56
C PRO A 61 -12.83 8.09 -9.09
N THR A 62 -11.66 8.72 -8.97
CA THR A 62 -11.40 10.00 -9.62
C THR A 62 -11.19 9.76 -11.12
N PHE A 63 -11.61 10.72 -11.95
CA PHE A 63 -11.57 10.73 -13.43
C PHE A 63 -10.21 10.36 -14.07
N ARG A 64 -9.14 10.15 -13.27
CA ARG A 64 -7.84 9.61 -13.70
C ARG A 64 -7.89 8.18 -14.26
N HIS A 65 -8.99 7.45 -14.10
CA HIS A 65 -9.14 6.11 -14.68
C HIS A 65 -9.68 6.11 -16.12
N GLN A 66 -10.28 7.22 -16.58
CA GLN A 66 -10.82 7.30 -17.95
C GLN A 66 -9.75 7.74 -18.96
N GLU A 67 -8.87 8.68 -18.61
CA GLU A 67 -7.78 9.13 -19.51
C GLU A 67 -6.59 8.15 -19.63
N TYR A 68 -6.43 7.20 -18.70
CA TYR A 68 -5.26 6.30 -18.68
C TYR A 68 -5.42 5.02 -19.51
N ALA A 69 -6.61 4.74 -20.02
CA ALA A 69 -6.86 3.58 -20.88
C ALA A 69 -6.21 3.78 -22.26
N GLU A 70 -6.28 4.99 -22.83
CA GLU A 70 -5.74 5.29 -24.16
C GLU A 70 -4.22 5.49 -24.16
N TYR A 71 -3.65 5.99 -23.06
CA TYR A 71 -2.20 6.26 -22.98
C TYR A 71 -1.33 4.99 -22.90
N LYS A 72 -1.87 3.84 -22.47
CA LYS A 72 -1.11 2.57 -22.38
C LYS A 72 -1.04 1.77 -23.68
N ALA A 73 -1.69 2.21 -24.76
CA ALA A 73 -1.62 1.57 -26.07
C ALA A 73 -0.21 1.61 -26.71
N GLY A 74 0.67 2.50 -26.25
CA GLY A 74 2.01 2.69 -26.82
C GLY A 74 3.14 1.85 -26.21
N ARG A 75 2.92 1.10 -25.13
CA ARG A 75 3.98 0.22 -24.59
C ARG A 75 3.93 -1.13 -25.27
N GLY A 76 4.79 -1.26 -26.28
CA GLY A 76 5.06 -2.51 -26.98
C GLY A 76 5.09 -3.71 -26.04
N ARG A 77 4.32 -4.72 -26.43
CA ARG A 77 4.30 -6.08 -25.89
C ARG A 77 5.71 -6.48 -25.43
N PRO A 78 5.91 -6.95 -24.17
CA PRO A 78 7.16 -7.61 -23.87
C PRO A 78 7.22 -8.86 -24.76
N VAL A 79 8.29 -8.96 -25.56
CA VAL A 79 8.61 -10.15 -26.33
C VAL A 79 8.75 -11.30 -25.33
N LEU A 80 7.67 -12.07 -25.16
CA LEU A 80 7.73 -13.39 -24.54
C LEU A 80 8.52 -14.28 -25.50
N ARG A 81 9.84 -14.26 -25.32
CA ARG A 81 10.78 -15.10 -26.05
C ARG A 81 10.45 -16.54 -25.68
N ARG A 82 9.85 -17.27 -26.62
CA ARG A 82 9.65 -18.73 -26.55
C ARG A 82 10.98 -19.39 -26.14
N ARG A 83 10.99 -20.06 -24.99
CA ARG A 83 11.89 -21.20 -24.76
C ARG A 83 11.03 -22.44 -24.58
N ARG A 84 10.80 -23.12 -25.71
CA ARG A 84 10.49 -24.54 -25.73
C ARG A 84 11.75 -25.33 -25.33
N ASP A 85 11.51 -26.52 -24.79
CA ASP A 85 12.41 -27.63 -24.52
C ASP A 85 13.45 -27.51 -23.41
N ARG A 86 13.14 -28.19 -22.29
CA ARG A 86 14.01 -29.20 -21.66
C ARG A 86 13.20 -30.07 -20.69
N SER A 87 12.32 -30.90 -21.24
CA SER A 87 11.79 -32.09 -20.55
C SER A 87 12.36 -33.33 -21.24
N GLU A 88 13.49 -33.89 -20.76
CA GLU A 88 13.88 -35.29 -21.07
C GLU A 88 15.14 -35.87 -20.37
N ARG A 89 15.60 -35.33 -19.23
CA ARG A 89 16.80 -35.88 -18.52
C ARG A 89 16.60 -36.24 -17.04
N GLY A 90 15.37 -36.57 -16.63
CA GLY A 90 15.06 -36.84 -15.22
C GLY A 90 14.43 -38.19 -14.87
N ARG A 91 14.24 -39.12 -15.82
CA ARG A 91 13.56 -40.41 -15.56
C ARG A 91 14.31 -41.62 -16.14
N ARG A 92 15.57 -41.77 -15.79
CA ARG A 92 16.30 -43.06 -15.87
C ARG A 92 17.33 -43.11 -14.75
N ARG A 93 16.92 -43.44 -13.52
CA ARG A 93 17.82 -43.88 -12.42
C ARG A 93 17.06 -44.28 -11.14
N LEU A 94 15.96 -45.02 -11.28
CA LEU A 94 15.39 -45.78 -10.16
C LEU A 94 14.82 -47.08 -10.72
N ASP A 95 15.71 -47.95 -11.17
CA ASP A 95 15.47 -49.38 -11.15
C ASP A 95 16.83 -50.10 -11.15
N HIS A 96 16.92 -51.19 -10.38
CA HIS A 96 18.08 -52.05 -10.11
C HIS A 96 18.96 -51.72 -8.88
N ARG A 97 18.60 -52.34 -7.75
CA ARG A 97 19.41 -53.30 -6.95
C ARG A 97 18.66 -53.52 -5.62
N ASN A 98 17.75 -54.49 -5.52
CA ASN A 98 18.02 -55.88 -5.12
C ASN A 98 19.31 -56.50 -5.67
N LEU A 99 20.33 -56.51 -4.81
CA LEU A 99 21.13 -57.68 -4.39
C LEU A 99 21.91 -57.26 -3.14
#